data_AF-A0A3N5BAW4-F1
#
_entry.id   AF-A0A3N5BAW4-F1
#
_cell.length_a   1.000
_cell.length_b   1.000
_cell.length_c   1.000
_cell.angle_alpha   90.00
_cell.angle_beta   90.00
_cell.angle_gamma   90.00
#
_symmetry.space_group_name_H-M   'P 1'
#
loop_
_entity.id
_entity.type
_entity.pdbx_description
1 polymer ?
#
loop_
_entity_poly.entity_id
_entity_poly.type
_entity_poly.pdbx_seq_one_letter_code
_entity_poly.pdbx_strand_id
1 'polypeptide(L)'
;MAEWILIGAPVRQKPLILACFLQSLRALRREGLEVDYFFIDDNEEQSASQLLATFATENPRVFVERVEPAGEYVCDGVTHRWSRELVWRVAAHKNRLIAAALEQGYDRLFLVDSDLVLHPATLLQLCATGKEIVAEIFWTEWQPGCGKLPQVWGCDHYTLYEVLPGERVAPEEALLRQQRWLERLAEPGLYRVGGLGACTLIARGVLEKGIDFSPLYNLSFWGRTATSVCAP
;
A
#
# COMPACT_ATOMS: atom_id res chain seq x y z
N MET A 1 0.51 -25.30 -11.00
CA MET A 1 0.60 -25.22 -9.52
C MET A 1 -0.12 -23.94 -9.13
N ALA A 2 -0.90 -23.93 -8.05
CA ALA A 2 -1.57 -22.71 -7.59
C ALA A 2 -0.52 -21.76 -7.00
N GLU A 3 -0.67 -20.46 -7.26
CA GLU A 3 0.23 -19.42 -6.77
C GLU A 3 -0.21 -18.98 -5.37
N TRP A 4 0.73 -18.91 -4.43
CA TRP A 4 0.47 -18.54 -3.03
C TRP A 4 0.73 -17.06 -2.78
N ILE A 5 -0.31 -16.36 -2.30
CA ILE A 5 -0.26 -14.93 -2.05
C ILE A 5 -0.55 -14.65 -0.58
N LEU A 6 0.35 -13.91 0.06
CA LEU A 6 0.08 -13.31 1.37
C LEU A 6 -0.54 -11.93 1.17
N ILE A 7 -1.77 -11.72 1.65
CA ILE A 7 -2.36 -10.38 1.75
C ILE A 7 -1.99 -9.81 3.13
N GLY A 8 -1.14 -8.79 3.13
CA GLY A 8 -0.60 -8.18 4.34
C GLY A 8 -1.14 -6.77 4.56
N ALA A 9 -1.61 -6.46 5.77
CA ALA A 9 -2.04 -5.10 6.11
C ALA A 9 -1.70 -4.73 7.57
N PRO A 10 -1.03 -3.59 7.81
CA PRO A 10 -1.10 -2.90 9.09
C PRO A 10 -2.50 -2.32 9.31
N VAL A 11 -3.08 -2.55 10.48
CA VAL A 11 -4.48 -2.18 10.77
C VAL A 11 -4.55 -1.29 12.02
N ARG A 12 -4.85 -0.01 11.80
CA ARG A 12 -5.22 0.95 12.83
C ARG A 12 -6.37 1.80 12.28
N GLN A 13 -7.60 1.38 12.55
CA GLN A 13 -8.76 1.83 11.82
C GLN A 13 -10.02 1.89 12.67
N LYS A 14 -10.91 2.85 12.37
CA LYS A 14 -12.26 2.91 12.95
C LYS A 14 -13.05 1.64 12.58
N PRO A 15 -13.84 1.06 13.50
CA PRO A 15 -14.54 -0.21 13.25
C PRO A 15 -15.37 -0.25 11.95
N LEU A 16 -16.05 0.85 11.61
CA LEU A 16 -16.87 0.93 10.40
C LEU A 16 -16.04 0.82 9.12
N ILE A 17 -14.88 1.48 9.06
CA ILE A 17 -14.01 1.44 7.89
C ILE A 17 -13.36 0.05 7.78
N LEU A 18 -12.93 -0.50 8.93
CA LEU A 18 -12.35 -1.84 8.99
C LEU A 18 -13.34 -2.92 8.52
N ALA A 19 -14.61 -2.81 8.90
CA ALA A 19 -15.66 -3.74 8.46
C ALA A 19 -15.79 -3.74 6.92
N CYS A 20 -15.78 -2.56 6.30
CA CYS A 20 -15.82 -2.42 4.83
C CYS A 20 -14.57 -3.03 4.17
N PHE A 21 -13.38 -2.77 4.72
CA PHE A 21 -12.13 -3.35 4.23
C PHE A 21 -12.18 -4.88 4.27
N LEU A 22 -12.50 -5.48 5.43
CA LEU A 22 -12.60 -6.93 5.60
C LEU A 22 -13.67 -7.55 4.69
N GLN A 23 -14.81 -6.88 4.50
CA GLN A 23 -15.84 -7.32 3.56
C GLN A 23 -15.31 -7.36 2.12
N SER A 24 -14.55 -6.34 1.70
CA SER A 24 -13.95 -6.32 0.37
C SER A 24 -12.93 -7.44 0.16
N LEU A 25 -12.15 -7.79 1.18
CA LEU A 25 -11.23 -8.93 1.14
C LEU A 25 -11.95 -10.27 0.97
N ARG A 26 -13.10 -10.46 1.62
CA ARG A 26 -13.94 -11.66 1.42
C ARG A 26 -14.46 -11.75 -0.01
N ALA A 27 -14.77 -10.61 -0.62
CA ALA A 27 -15.31 -10.54 -1.99
C ALA A 27 -14.26 -10.72 -3.10
N LEU A 28 -12.97 -10.71 -2.77
CA LEU A 28 -11.91 -10.93 -3.76
C LEU A 28 -12.06 -12.29 -4.44
N ARG A 29 -11.99 -12.26 -5.77
CA ARG A 29 -11.85 -13.43 -6.64
C ARG A 29 -10.43 -13.99 -6.55
N ARG A 30 -10.31 -15.32 -6.56
CA ARG A 30 -9.08 -16.08 -6.20
C ARG A 30 -8.87 -17.31 -7.10
N GLU A 31 -9.48 -17.33 -8.28
CA GLU A 31 -9.39 -18.42 -9.23
C GLU A 31 -7.91 -18.69 -9.57
N GLY A 32 -7.42 -19.88 -9.22
CA GLY A 32 -6.03 -20.28 -9.42
C GLY A 32 -5.03 -19.75 -8.39
N LEU A 33 -5.50 -19.08 -7.33
CA LEU A 33 -4.68 -18.48 -6.28
C LEU A 33 -5.02 -19.12 -4.92
N GLU A 34 -3.99 -19.37 -4.13
CA GLU A 34 -4.11 -19.68 -2.70
C GLU A 34 -3.79 -18.42 -1.92
N VAL A 35 -4.70 -18.01 -1.02
CA VAL A 35 -4.62 -16.72 -0.34
C VAL A 35 -4.66 -16.91 1.16
N ASP A 36 -3.64 -16.38 1.82
CA ASP A 36 -3.57 -16.25 3.27
C ASP A 36 -3.52 -14.76 3.62
N TYR A 37 -3.90 -14.43 4.85
CA TYR A 37 -3.94 -13.07 5.35
C TYR A 37 -3.01 -12.91 6.55
N PHE A 38 -2.30 -11.79 6.62
CA PHE A 38 -1.57 -11.41 7.81
C PHE A 38 -1.85 -9.94 8.16
N PHE A 39 -2.53 -9.76 9.29
CA PHE A 39 -2.85 -8.45 9.84
C PHE A 39 -1.98 -8.13 11.04
N ILE A 40 -1.39 -6.94 11.04
CA ILE A 40 -0.76 -6.37 12.24
C ILE A 40 -1.79 -5.46 12.89
N ASP A 41 -2.32 -5.90 14.02
CA ASP A 41 -3.36 -5.20 14.77
C ASP A 41 -2.72 -4.11 15.65
N ASP A 42 -2.74 -2.88 15.14
CA ASP A 42 -2.31 -1.64 15.82
C ASP A 42 -3.52 -0.75 16.20
N ASN A 43 -4.71 -1.35 16.33
CA ASN A 43 -5.92 -0.60 16.67
C ASN A 43 -5.90 -0.09 18.12
N GLU A 44 -6.36 1.14 18.34
CA GLU A 44 -6.64 1.65 19.70
C GLU A 44 -7.99 1.14 20.22
N GLU A 45 -8.99 1.08 19.35
CA GLU A 45 -10.35 0.65 19.70
C GLU A 45 -10.45 -0.87 19.76
N GLN A 46 -10.84 -1.40 20.93
CA GLN A 46 -11.02 -2.85 21.13
C GLN A 46 -12.04 -3.48 20.17
N SER A 47 -13.06 -2.73 19.76
CA SER A 47 -14.07 -3.15 18.78
C SER A 47 -13.47 -3.40 17.40
N ALA A 48 -12.45 -2.64 16.99
CA ALA A 48 -11.74 -2.86 15.74
C ALA A 48 -10.87 -4.13 15.82
N SER A 49 -10.15 -4.34 16.93
CA SER A 49 -9.41 -5.58 17.18
C SER A 49 -10.32 -6.81 17.19
N GLN A 50 -11.53 -6.70 17.75
CA GLN A 50 -12.52 -7.78 17.74
C GLN A 50 -12.94 -8.16 16.31
N LEU A 51 -13.06 -7.20 15.39
CA LEU A 51 -13.36 -7.50 13.98
C LEU A 51 -12.27 -8.36 13.33
N LEU A 52 -10.98 -8.09 13.62
CA LEU A 52 -9.87 -8.92 13.13
C LEU A 52 -9.91 -10.33 13.73
N ALA A 53 -10.17 -10.44 15.03
CA ALA A 53 -10.29 -11.73 15.72
C ALA A 53 -11.46 -12.57 15.18
N THR A 54 -12.61 -11.95 14.94
CA THR A 54 -13.76 -12.61 14.29
C THR A 54 -13.40 -13.06 12.89
N PHE A 55 -12.78 -12.19 12.09
CA PHE A 55 -12.34 -12.55 10.74
C PHE A 55 -11.38 -13.75 10.75
N ALA A 56 -10.45 -13.81 11.70
CA ALA A 56 -9.52 -14.93 11.85
C ALA A 56 -10.20 -16.22 12.34
N THR A 57 -11.22 -16.12 13.18
CA THR A 57 -11.97 -17.29 13.65
C THR A 57 -12.79 -17.92 12.53
N GLU A 58 -13.32 -17.09 11.63
CA GLU A 58 -14.11 -17.53 10.47
C GLU A 58 -13.24 -18.06 9.31
N ASN A 59 -11.93 -17.80 9.31
CA ASN A 59 -11.04 -18.12 8.21
C ASN A 59 -9.73 -18.75 8.73
N PRO A 60 -9.46 -20.04 8.47
CA PRO A 60 -8.31 -20.75 9.05
C PRO A 60 -6.93 -20.28 8.54
N ARG A 61 -6.89 -19.36 7.57
CA ARG A 61 -5.70 -18.85 6.89
C ARG A 61 -5.46 -17.37 7.16
N VAL A 62 -5.70 -16.97 8.40
CA VAL A 62 -5.54 -15.60 8.85
C VAL A 62 -4.66 -15.58 10.08
N PHE A 63 -3.58 -14.83 9.98
CA PHE A 63 -2.69 -14.54 11.09
C PHE A 63 -2.96 -13.11 11.56
N VAL A 64 -3.06 -12.93 12.88
CA VAL A 64 -3.21 -11.61 13.50
C VAL A 64 -2.13 -11.46 14.56
N GLU A 65 -1.26 -10.46 14.39
CA GLU A 65 -0.23 -10.10 15.36
C GLU A 65 -0.63 -8.78 16.03
N ARG A 66 -1.00 -8.85 17.30
CA ARG A 66 -1.33 -7.67 18.10
C ARG A 66 -0.04 -6.96 18.52
N VAL A 67 0.01 -5.65 18.31
CA VAL A 67 1.09 -4.79 18.81
C VAL A 67 0.52 -3.81 19.84
N GLU A 68 1.34 -3.42 20.81
CA GLU A 68 0.97 -2.39 21.79
C GLU A 68 0.78 -1.04 21.08
N PRO A 69 -0.41 -0.41 21.13
CA PRO A 69 -0.65 0.87 20.46
C PRO A 69 0.36 1.92 20.91
N ALA A 70 0.96 2.65 19.97
CA ALA A 70 1.90 3.73 20.28
C ALA A 70 1.75 4.94 19.36
N GLY A 71 1.97 6.13 19.95
CA GLY A 71 1.85 7.43 19.29
C GLY A 71 0.40 7.89 19.17
N GLU A 72 0.15 9.19 19.26
CA GLU A 72 -1.18 9.78 19.08
C GLU A 72 -1.50 9.90 17.59
N TYR A 73 -2.55 9.23 17.11
CA TYR A 73 -3.02 9.38 15.72
C TYR A 73 -4.26 10.27 15.68
N VAL A 74 -4.07 11.54 15.30
CA VAL A 74 -5.17 12.51 15.15
C VAL A 74 -5.61 12.58 13.70
N CYS A 75 -6.85 12.14 13.44
CA CYS A 75 -7.52 12.27 12.14
C CYS A 75 -8.78 13.13 12.34
N ASP A 76 -8.66 14.44 12.07
CA ASP A 76 -9.71 15.44 12.33
C ASP A 76 -10.51 15.84 11.07
N GLY A 77 -10.45 15.04 10.00
CA GLY A 77 -11.19 15.29 8.75
C GLY A 77 -10.71 16.50 7.94
N VAL A 78 -9.72 17.26 8.44
CA VAL A 78 -9.10 18.41 7.76
C VAL A 78 -7.59 18.18 7.58
N THR A 79 -6.93 17.54 8.54
CA THR A 79 -5.51 17.22 8.46
C THR A 79 -5.20 15.82 9.00
N HIS A 80 -4.60 14.97 8.15
CA HIS A 80 -3.92 13.78 8.62
C HIS A 80 -2.57 14.21 9.21
N ARG A 81 -2.48 14.42 10.53
CA ARG A 81 -1.19 14.76 11.18
C ARG A 81 -0.38 13.47 11.38
N TRP A 82 0.49 13.17 10.42
CA TRP A 82 1.42 12.05 10.54
C TRP A 82 2.70 12.50 11.22
N SER A 83 2.92 12.03 12.45
CA SER A 83 4.21 12.17 13.10
C SER A 83 5.23 11.25 12.41
N ARG A 84 6.51 11.60 12.52
CA ARG A 84 7.62 10.79 11.98
C ARG A 84 7.61 9.39 12.58
N GLU A 85 7.28 9.28 13.86
CA GLU A 85 7.19 8.04 14.61
C GLU A 85 6.11 7.13 14.03
N LEU A 86 4.94 7.66 13.68
CA LEU A 86 3.85 6.89 13.06
C LEU A 86 4.23 6.37 11.67
N VAL A 87 4.96 7.16 10.87
CA VAL A 87 5.48 6.72 9.56
C VAL A 87 6.42 5.53 9.73
N TRP A 88 7.38 5.61 10.66
CA TRP A 88 8.33 4.52 10.90
C TRP A 88 7.70 3.29 11.54
N ARG A 89 6.66 3.49 12.35
CA ARG A 89 5.86 2.39 12.89
C ARG A 89 5.18 1.60 11.78
N VAL A 90 4.50 2.28 10.85
CA VAL A 90 3.89 1.62 9.68
C VAL A 90 4.95 0.94 8.81
N ALA A 91 6.10 1.57 8.61
CA ALA A 91 7.21 0.96 7.88
C ALA A 91 7.70 -0.34 8.54
N ALA A 92 7.88 -0.35 9.86
CA ALA A 92 8.26 -1.54 10.62
C ALA A 92 7.21 -2.66 10.48
N HIS A 93 5.92 -2.31 10.49
CA HIS A 93 4.84 -3.26 10.24
C HIS A 93 4.93 -3.85 8.81
N LYS A 94 5.17 -3.03 7.79
CA LYS A 94 5.35 -3.53 6.41
C LYS A 94 6.58 -4.43 6.29
N ASN A 95 7.68 -4.11 6.98
CA ASN A 95 8.88 -4.97 7.03
C ASN A 95 8.58 -6.33 7.69
N ARG A 96 7.76 -6.34 8.75
CA ARG A 96 7.31 -7.59 9.40
C ARG A 96 6.50 -8.47 8.46
N LEU A 97 5.64 -7.87 7.63
CA LEU A 97 4.87 -8.58 6.59
C LEU A 97 5.79 -9.14 5.48
N ILE A 98 6.80 -8.39 5.05
CA ILE A 98 7.82 -8.85 4.10
C ILE A 98 8.56 -10.08 4.66
N ALA A 99 9.02 -10.00 5.91
CA ALA A 99 9.72 -11.10 6.56
C ALA A 99 8.84 -12.37 6.62
N ALA A 100 7.58 -12.23 7.04
CA ALA A 100 6.65 -13.36 7.07
C ALA A 100 6.40 -13.96 5.67
N ALA A 101 6.29 -13.13 4.63
CA ALA A 101 6.12 -13.59 3.26
C ALA A 101 7.30 -14.47 2.80
N LEU A 102 8.52 -14.05 3.13
CA LEU A 102 9.76 -14.77 2.82
C LEU A 102 9.89 -16.07 3.64
N GLU A 103 9.68 -16.00 4.95
CA GLU A 103 9.82 -17.12 5.90
C GLU A 103 8.87 -18.27 5.56
N GLN A 104 7.62 -17.96 5.20
CA GLN A 104 6.59 -18.94 4.88
C GLN A 104 6.60 -19.34 3.39
N GLY A 105 7.42 -18.66 2.59
CA GLY A 105 7.67 -19.03 1.21
C GLY A 105 6.55 -18.70 0.24
N TYR A 106 5.85 -17.58 0.41
CA TYR A 106 4.84 -17.11 -0.54
C TYR A 106 5.46 -16.68 -1.87
N ASP A 107 4.71 -16.84 -2.96
CA ASP A 107 5.12 -16.41 -4.30
C ASP A 107 4.99 -14.89 -4.47
N ARG A 108 4.01 -14.28 -3.78
CA ARG A 108 3.79 -12.84 -3.77
C ARG A 108 3.32 -12.33 -2.41
N LEU A 109 3.62 -11.06 -2.15
CA LEU A 109 3.05 -10.28 -1.07
C LEU A 109 2.17 -9.18 -1.67
N PHE A 110 0.90 -9.16 -1.30
CA PHE A 110 -0.02 -8.06 -1.61
C PHE A 110 -0.18 -7.17 -0.37
N LEU A 111 0.55 -6.05 -0.36
CA LEU A 111 0.42 -5.02 0.67
C LEU A 111 -0.78 -4.14 0.38
N VAL A 112 -1.74 -4.12 1.30
CA VAL A 112 -2.95 -3.29 1.19
C VAL A 112 -3.15 -2.48 2.46
N ASP A 113 -3.40 -1.18 2.31
CA ASP A 113 -3.73 -0.30 3.43
C ASP A 113 -5.19 -0.55 3.87
N SER A 114 -5.43 -0.52 5.19
CA SER A 114 -6.71 -0.95 5.80
C SER A 114 -7.87 0.07 5.68
N ASP A 115 -7.66 1.17 4.97
CA ASP A 115 -8.66 2.17 4.61
C ASP A 115 -9.17 2.04 3.16
N LEU A 116 -8.74 1.00 2.43
CA LEU A 116 -9.18 0.74 1.06
C LEU A 116 -10.38 -0.22 1.00
N VAL A 117 -11.21 -0.06 -0.04
CA VAL A 117 -12.24 -1.05 -0.42
C VAL A 117 -11.88 -1.56 -1.80
N LEU A 118 -11.57 -2.85 -1.89
CA LEU A 118 -11.07 -3.46 -3.12
C LEU A 118 -12.21 -3.90 -4.04
N HIS A 119 -12.00 -3.76 -5.34
CA HIS A 119 -12.87 -4.38 -6.34
C HIS A 119 -12.63 -5.91 -6.36
N PRO A 120 -13.67 -6.76 -6.54
CA PRO A 120 -13.51 -8.22 -6.54
C PRO A 120 -12.46 -8.75 -7.52
N ALA A 121 -12.20 -8.04 -8.60
CA ALA A 121 -11.23 -8.43 -9.63
C ALA A 121 -9.78 -7.96 -9.35
N THR A 122 -9.54 -7.09 -8.36
CA THR A 122 -8.25 -6.40 -8.19
C THR A 122 -7.08 -7.38 -8.10
N LEU A 123 -7.17 -8.40 -7.25
CA LEU A 123 -6.06 -9.35 -7.05
C LEU A 123 -5.72 -10.11 -8.34
N LEU A 124 -6.73 -10.64 -9.03
CA LEU A 124 -6.54 -11.36 -10.29
C LEU A 124 -5.93 -10.45 -11.38
N GLN A 125 -6.40 -9.20 -11.48
CA GLN A 125 -5.87 -8.24 -12.44
C GLN A 125 -4.40 -7.93 -12.17
N LEU A 126 -4.03 -7.68 -10.91
CA LEU A 126 -2.64 -7.40 -10.53
C LEU A 126 -1.73 -8.59 -10.88
N CYS A 127 -2.15 -9.82 -10.58
CA CYS A 127 -1.40 -11.03 -10.95
C CYS A 127 -1.27 -11.19 -12.46
N ALA A 128 -2.35 -10.94 -13.22
CA ALA A 128 -2.37 -11.06 -14.67
C ALA A 128 -1.42 -10.09 -15.40
N THR A 129 -0.98 -9.00 -14.75
CA THR A 129 0.01 -8.08 -15.33
C THR A 129 1.39 -8.71 -15.53
N GLY A 130 1.71 -9.78 -14.79
CA GLY A 130 3.02 -10.44 -14.80
C GLY A 130 4.17 -9.55 -14.30
N LYS A 131 3.89 -8.43 -13.63
CA LYS A 131 4.91 -7.52 -13.12
C LYS A 131 5.46 -7.99 -11.77
N GLU A 132 6.72 -7.65 -11.53
CA GLU A 132 7.41 -7.92 -10.28
C GLU A 132 6.95 -6.99 -9.14
N ILE A 133 6.62 -5.74 -9.46
CA ILE A 133 5.97 -4.79 -8.55
C ILE A 133 4.87 -4.08 -9.35
N VAL A 134 3.65 -4.08 -8.83
CA VAL A 134 2.50 -3.39 -9.46
C VAL A 134 1.53 -2.91 -8.40
N ALA A 135 0.90 -1.77 -8.64
CA ALA A 135 -0.15 -1.25 -7.78
C ALA A 135 -1.39 -0.90 -8.60
N GLU A 136 -2.57 -1.14 -8.01
CA GLU A 136 -3.83 -0.66 -8.58
C GLU A 136 -3.94 0.84 -8.31
N ILE A 137 -4.15 1.65 -9.34
CA ILE A 137 -4.27 3.11 -9.18
C ILE A 137 -5.64 3.43 -8.61
N PHE A 138 -5.67 4.25 -7.56
CA PHE A 138 -6.91 4.80 -7.00
C PHE A 138 -6.77 6.29 -6.77
N TRP A 139 -7.91 6.97 -6.75
CA TRP A 139 -7.98 8.43 -6.77
C TRP A 139 -8.67 8.93 -5.51
N THR A 140 -7.96 9.75 -4.74
CA THR A 140 -8.43 10.26 -3.45
C THR A 140 -8.59 11.77 -3.50
N GLU A 141 -9.70 12.25 -2.94
CA GLU A 141 -9.89 13.66 -2.64
C GLU A 141 -9.32 13.93 -1.23
N TRP A 142 -8.23 14.70 -1.18
CA TRP A 142 -7.50 14.95 0.08
C TRP A 142 -8.14 16.05 0.93
N GLN A 143 -8.85 16.99 0.29
CA GLN A 143 -9.59 18.07 0.93
C GLN A 143 -10.93 18.23 0.23
N PRO A 144 -12.03 18.44 0.97
CA PRO A 144 -13.33 18.67 0.38
C PRO A 144 -13.31 19.82 -0.63
N GLY A 145 -13.78 19.56 -1.84
CA GLY A 145 -13.81 20.52 -2.94
C GLY A 145 -12.52 20.60 -3.76
N CYS A 146 -11.49 19.80 -3.45
CA CYS A 146 -10.29 19.68 -4.28
C CYS A 146 -10.42 18.58 -5.33
N GLY A 147 -9.67 18.71 -6.43
CA GLY A 147 -9.56 17.64 -7.42
C GLY A 147 -8.97 16.37 -6.80
N LYS A 148 -9.39 15.21 -7.31
CA LYS A 148 -8.82 13.92 -6.90
C LYS A 148 -7.41 13.77 -7.43
N LEU A 149 -6.52 13.20 -6.62
CA LEU A 149 -5.15 12.87 -7.02
C LEU A 149 -4.89 11.37 -6.87
N PRO A 150 -4.05 10.78 -7.72
CA PRO A 150 -3.69 9.38 -7.61
C PRO A 150 -2.68 9.17 -6.47
N GLN A 151 -2.60 7.94 -5.96
CA GLN A 151 -1.62 7.59 -4.92
C GLN A 151 -0.19 7.36 -5.44
N VAL A 152 0.02 7.43 -6.76
CA VAL A 152 1.31 7.19 -7.44
C VAL A 152 1.96 8.50 -7.90
N TRP A 153 3.28 8.47 -8.09
CA TRP A 153 4.08 9.64 -8.45
C TRP A 153 4.94 9.41 -9.70
N GLY A 154 5.25 10.49 -10.43
CA GLY A 154 6.06 10.43 -11.65
C GLY A 154 7.55 10.26 -11.38
N CYS A 155 8.07 10.93 -10.35
CA CYS A 155 9.49 10.90 -10.01
C CYS A 155 9.71 10.74 -8.50
N ASP A 156 9.63 11.83 -7.74
CA ASP A 156 9.86 11.87 -6.30
C ASP A 156 8.59 12.27 -5.52
N HIS A 157 8.73 12.57 -4.23
CA HIS A 157 7.61 12.75 -3.30
C HIS A 157 6.65 13.86 -3.76
N TYR A 158 5.43 13.46 -4.12
CA TYR A 158 4.37 14.32 -4.65
C TYR A 158 4.62 14.97 -6.01
N THR A 159 5.72 14.66 -6.69
CA THR A 159 5.93 15.14 -8.06
C THR A 159 5.15 14.26 -9.03
N LEU A 160 4.08 14.83 -9.58
CA LEU A 160 3.17 14.19 -10.52
C LEU A 160 3.60 14.39 -11.97
N TYR A 161 4.90 14.36 -12.24
CA TYR A 161 5.48 14.41 -13.58
C TYR A 161 6.90 13.86 -13.57
N GLU A 162 7.43 13.55 -14.75
CA GLU A 162 8.81 13.08 -14.90
C GLU A 162 9.78 14.27 -14.91
N VAL A 163 10.89 14.11 -14.20
CA VAL A 163 12.00 15.07 -14.14
C VAL A 163 13.29 14.30 -14.42
N LEU A 164 14.05 14.74 -15.41
CA LEU A 164 15.35 14.14 -15.71
C LEU A 164 16.42 14.61 -14.73
N PRO A 165 17.47 13.81 -14.47
CA PRO A 165 18.58 14.21 -13.61
C PRO A 165 19.19 15.55 -14.05
N GLY A 166 19.17 16.55 -13.16
CA GLY A 166 19.70 17.90 -13.42
C GLY A 166 18.77 18.83 -14.21
N GLU A 167 17.58 18.36 -14.62
CA GLU A 167 16.59 19.19 -15.31
C GLU A 167 16.00 20.24 -14.35
N ARG A 168 15.85 21.47 -14.84
CA ARG A 168 15.12 22.54 -14.15
C ARG A 168 13.83 22.82 -14.91
N VAL A 169 12.70 22.53 -14.29
CA VAL A 169 11.38 22.73 -14.88
C VAL A 169 10.82 24.07 -14.39
N ALA A 170 10.44 24.93 -15.33
CA ALA A 170 9.78 26.19 -14.99
C ALA A 170 8.36 25.93 -14.43
N PRO A 171 7.82 26.78 -13.53
CA PRO A 171 6.52 26.53 -12.89
C PRO A 171 5.36 26.29 -13.87
N GLU A 172 5.30 27.03 -14.97
CA GLU A 172 4.26 26.87 -15.99
C GLU A 172 4.35 25.53 -16.72
N GLU A 173 5.57 25.10 -17.05
CA GLU A 173 5.82 23.79 -17.66
C GLU A 173 5.52 22.65 -16.67
N ALA A 174 5.82 22.83 -15.38
CA ALA A 174 5.49 21.84 -14.35
C ALA A 174 3.97 21.61 -14.26
N LEU A 175 3.17 22.69 -14.34
CA LEU A 175 1.71 22.59 -14.34
C LEU A 175 1.19 21.82 -15.57
N LEU A 176 1.72 22.13 -16.76
CA LEU A 176 1.36 21.44 -18.00
C LEU A 176 1.73 19.95 -17.96
N ARG A 177 2.92 19.62 -17.46
CA ARG A 177 3.37 18.22 -17.32
C ARG A 177 2.53 17.46 -16.31
N GLN A 178 2.21 18.09 -15.17
CA GLN A 178 1.31 17.52 -14.17
C GLN A 178 -0.07 17.22 -14.76
N GLN A 179 -0.65 18.16 -15.53
CA GLN A 179 -1.94 17.94 -16.17
C GLN A 179 -1.90 16.74 -17.12
N ARG A 180 -0.88 16.68 -18.00
CA ARG A 180 -0.71 15.56 -18.94
C ARG A 180 -0.52 14.21 -18.23
N TRP A 181 0.20 14.21 -17.11
CA TRP A 181 0.38 13.02 -16.29
C TRP A 181 -0.95 12.53 -15.71
N LEU A 182 -1.76 13.43 -15.16
CA LEU A 182 -3.07 13.09 -14.60
C LEU A 182 -4.03 12.59 -15.69
N GLU A 183 -4.08 13.26 -16.85
CA GLU A 183 -4.86 12.83 -18.01
C GLU A 183 -4.45 11.43 -18.48
N ARG A 184 -3.14 11.16 -18.53
CA ARG A 184 -2.61 9.83 -18.87
C ARG A 184 -3.06 8.76 -17.88
N LEU A 185 -3.03 9.03 -16.57
CA LEU A 185 -3.43 8.05 -15.55
C LEU A 185 -4.95 7.85 -15.46
N ALA A 186 -5.75 8.76 -16.01
CA ALA A 186 -7.20 8.62 -16.08
C ALA A 186 -7.64 7.58 -17.12
N GLU A 187 -6.80 7.34 -18.14
CA GLU A 187 -7.03 6.29 -19.13
C GLU A 187 -6.67 4.91 -18.54
N PRO A 188 -7.50 3.87 -18.72
CA PRO A 188 -7.17 2.52 -18.26
C PRO A 188 -5.88 2.00 -18.92
N GLY A 189 -4.91 1.58 -18.13
CA GLY A 189 -3.63 1.11 -18.66
C GLY A 189 -2.62 0.70 -17.59
N LEU A 190 -1.48 0.22 -18.05
CA LEU A 190 -0.34 -0.12 -17.20
C LEU A 190 0.76 0.94 -17.36
N TYR A 191 1.04 1.66 -16.27
CA TYR A 191 1.92 2.82 -16.29
C TYR A 191 3.19 2.58 -15.49
N ARG A 192 4.32 3.06 -16.01
CA ARG A 192 5.54 3.20 -15.22
C ARG A 192 5.44 4.45 -14.37
N VAL A 193 5.78 4.32 -13.09
CA VAL A 193 5.73 5.39 -12.09
C VAL A 193 7.03 5.43 -11.29
N GLY A 194 7.38 6.59 -10.74
CA GLY A 194 8.54 6.80 -9.88
C GLY A 194 8.31 6.35 -8.43
N GLY A 195 7.06 6.32 -7.96
CA GLY A 195 6.71 5.77 -6.66
C GLY A 195 5.24 5.33 -6.56
N LEU A 196 4.98 4.37 -5.68
CA LEU A 196 3.69 3.71 -5.51
C LEU A 196 3.50 3.17 -4.09
N GLY A 197 2.26 2.95 -3.67
CA GLY A 197 1.99 2.29 -2.39
C GLY A 197 0.52 1.98 -2.18
N ALA A 198 0.17 1.67 -0.94
CA ALA A 198 -1.16 1.40 -0.40
C ALA A 198 -1.94 0.21 -1.00
N CYS A 199 -1.71 -0.16 -2.26
CA CYS A 199 -2.38 -1.29 -2.93
C CYS A 199 -1.39 -1.97 -3.88
N THR A 200 -0.35 -2.60 -3.31
CA THR A 200 0.87 -3.02 -4.03
C THR A 200 1.09 -4.52 -3.95
N LEU A 201 1.12 -5.19 -5.11
CA LEU A 201 1.55 -6.58 -5.26
C LEU A 201 3.03 -6.64 -5.59
N ILE A 202 3.77 -7.46 -4.85
CA ILE A 202 5.22 -7.62 -4.95
C ILE A 202 5.55 -9.10 -5.12
N ALA A 203 6.31 -9.44 -6.16
CA ALA A 203 6.79 -10.78 -6.41
C ALA A 203 7.91 -11.17 -5.45
N ARG A 204 7.97 -12.45 -5.08
CA ARG A 204 9.00 -13.01 -4.21
C ARG A 204 10.43 -12.67 -4.66
N GLY A 205 10.72 -12.75 -5.95
CA GLY A 205 12.04 -12.42 -6.48
C GLY A 205 12.49 -10.98 -6.21
N VAL A 206 11.56 -10.07 -5.92
CA VAL A 206 11.87 -8.72 -5.43
C VAL A 206 12.12 -8.72 -3.92
N LEU A 207 11.27 -9.41 -3.15
CA LEU A 207 11.43 -9.56 -1.70
C LEU A 207 12.80 -10.16 -1.35
N GLU A 208 13.24 -11.17 -2.09
CA GLU A 208 14.53 -11.84 -1.92
C GLU A 208 15.75 -10.94 -2.23
N LYS A 209 15.56 -9.84 -2.97
CA LYS A 209 16.60 -8.83 -3.20
C LYS A 209 16.80 -7.90 -1.99
N GLY A 210 16.04 -8.10 -0.92
CA GLY A 210 16.19 -7.34 0.33
C GLY A 210 15.51 -5.98 0.33
N ILE A 211 14.41 -5.83 -0.42
CA ILE A 211 13.62 -4.59 -0.34
C ILE A 211 12.99 -4.45 1.05
N ASP A 212 12.98 -3.24 1.59
CA ASP A 212 12.29 -2.91 2.82
C ASP A 212 11.79 -1.45 2.80
N PHE A 213 11.12 -1.06 3.88
CA PHE A 213 10.65 0.31 4.12
C PHE A 213 11.52 1.05 5.13
N SER A 214 12.75 0.59 5.38
CA SER A 214 13.66 1.22 6.34
C SER A 214 14.18 2.56 5.80
N PRO A 215 14.54 3.53 6.67
CA PRO A 215 15.16 4.77 6.21
C PRO A 215 16.49 4.48 5.53
N LEU A 216 16.68 5.04 4.33
CA LEU A 216 18.00 5.11 3.71
C LEU A 216 18.76 6.31 4.28
N TYR A 217 19.87 6.03 4.97
CA TYR A 217 20.63 7.01 5.77
C TYR A 217 21.13 8.24 5.00
N ASN A 218 21.21 8.14 3.67
CA ASN A 218 21.73 9.16 2.76
C ASN A 218 20.65 9.73 1.80
N LEU A 219 19.39 9.33 1.96
CA LEU A 219 18.27 9.88 1.23
C LEU A 219 17.37 10.68 2.18
N SER A 220 17.13 11.94 1.85
CA SER A 220 16.17 12.79 2.54
C SER A 220 14.71 12.48 2.17
N PHE A 221 14.45 11.40 1.42
CA PHE A 221 13.13 10.95 1.05
C PHE A 221 12.42 10.34 2.27
N TRP A 222 11.26 10.88 2.63
CA TRP A 222 10.36 10.34 3.65
C TRP A 222 9.04 9.95 2.97
N GLY A 223 8.52 8.75 3.22
CA GLY A 223 7.22 8.36 2.65
C GLY A 223 6.75 6.97 3.07
N ARG A 224 5.46 6.84 3.39
CA ARG A 224 4.76 5.58 3.75
C ARG A 224 4.65 4.54 2.61
N THR A 225 5.13 4.93 1.44
CA THR A 225 4.83 4.38 0.11
C THR A 225 6.06 4.47 -0.81
N ALA A 226 7.28 4.51 -0.28
CA ALA A 226 8.48 4.40 -1.10
C ALA A 226 9.16 3.06 -0.78
N THR A 227 9.09 2.10 -1.71
CA THR A 227 10.01 0.95 -1.72
C THR A 227 11.21 1.36 -2.56
N SER A 228 12.37 1.49 -1.91
CA SER A 228 13.64 1.64 -2.63
C SER A 228 14.14 0.26 -3.03
N VAL A 229 14.27 0.00 -4.33
CA VAL A 229 14.98 -1.18 -4.82
C VAL A 229 16.44 -0.78 -4.99
N CYS A 230 17.29 -1.16 -4.03
CA CYS A 230 18.73 -1.20 -4.26
C CYS A 230 19.02 -2.42 -5.15
N ALA A 231 19.08 -2.23 -6.46
CA ALA A 231 19.74 -3.18 -7.34
C ALA A 231 21.25 -2.87 -7.34
N PRO A 232 22.14 -3.87 -7.13
CA PRO A 232 23.57 -3.70 -7.34
C PRO A 232 23.92 -3.40 -8.80
#